data_AF-A0A6A3C146-F1
#
_entry.id   AF-A0A6A3C146-F1
#
_cell.length_a   1.000
_cell.length_b   1.000
_cell.length_c   1.000
_cell.angle_alpha   90.00
_cell.angle_beta   90.00
_cell.angle_gamma   90.00
#
_symmetry.space_group_name_H-M   'P 1'
#
loop_
_entity.id
_entity.type
_entity.pdbx_description
1 polymer ?
#
loop_
_entity_poly.entity_id
_entity_poly.type
_entity_poly.pdbx_seq_one_letter_code
_entity_poly.pdbx_strand_id
1 'polypeptide(L)'
;MDAQKLHLLALMFLSLFYLAKSFVPANSFLLNCGSNANASLYDSVFIADSAKPSSVSLTDKNPYPDSPILYRAALVFTSESSYEFSIKQNERGDSLGFRAHNKVLKEFLLRIDGEAFEIIFSPLGDFGFAFVSAIEVFSPPKDFIIDDGARLINGNGIESYKNLTSPVLETVHRVNVGGLKLTPFNDSLWRTWIPDDGFLVLESAAKKASTSHVPNYQNGGAAREIAPDNVYITAREMNRDNSMLNGIFNVTWDFPVGSLGAPYLVRLHLCDIVSPALNQLYFNVYINDFSAYTDLDLSLLTVHVL
;
A
#
# COMPACT_ATOMS: atom_id res chain seq x y z
N MET A 1 39.38 -14.33 -54.87
CA MET A 1 39.22 -14.20 -53.40
C MET A 1 38.04 -13.29 -53.18
N ASP A 2 36.83 -13.85 -53.25
CA ASP A 2 35.61 -13.08 -53.16
C ASP A 2 35.21 -12.91 -51.69
N ALA A 3 35.12 -11.66 -51.25
CA ALA A 3 34.73 -11.34 -49.89
C ALA A 3 33.24 -11.61 -49.70
N GLN A 4 32.89 -12.67 -48.96
CA GLN A 4 31.51 -12.92 -48.55
C GLN A 4 31.03 -11.79 -47.63
N LYS A 5 30.12 -10.95 -48.17
CA LYS A 5 29.50 -9.84 -47.46
C LYS A 5 28.43 -10.39 -46.51
N LEU A 6 28.78 -10.58 -45.24
CA LEU A 6 27.85 -10.98 -44.20
C LEU A 6 26.75 -9.93 -44.04
N HIS A 7 25.57 -10.18 -44.61
CA HIS A 7 24.38 -9.38 -44.33
C HIS A 7 23.86 -9.77 -42.95
N LEU A 8 24.16 -8.95 -41.95
CA LEU A 8 23.36 -8.94 -40.73
C LEU A 8 21.94 -8.56 -41.14
N LEU A 9 21.05 -9.55 -41.27
CA LEU A 9 19.64 -9.29 -41.03
C LEU A 9 19.55 -8.84 -39.57
N ALA A 10 19.49 -7.53 -39.37
CA ALA A 10 18.90 -6.96 -38.18
C ALA A 10 17.43 -7.38 -38.17
N LEU A 11 17.19 -8.58 -37.66
CA LEU A 11 15.96 -8.90 -36.96
C LEU A 11 15.88 -7.90 -35.81
N MET A 12 15.36 -6.71 -36.14
CA MET A 12 14.60 -5.94 -35.19
C MET A 12 13.44 -6.83 -34.80
N PHE A 13 13.71 -7.68 -33.81
CA PHE A 13 12.73 -8.04 -32.82
C PHE A 13 12.17 -6.68 -32.39
N LEU A 14 11.03 -6.32 -32.96
CA LEU A 14 10.02 -5.62 -32.21
C LEU A 14 9.70 -6.58 -31.06
N SER A 15 10.56 -6.56 -30.04
CA SER A 15 10.05 -6.58 -28.69
C SER A 15 9.01 -5.47 -28.70
N LEU A 16 7.75 -5.86 -28.87
CA LEU A 16 6.71 -5.23 -28.11
C LEU A 16 7.26 -5.25 -26.69
N PHE A 17 7.83 -4.11 -26.30
CA PHE A 17 7.70 -3.66 -24.94
C PHE A 17 6.19 -3.72 -24.72
N TYR A 18 5.73 -4.84 -24.18
CA TYR A 18 4.57 -4.88 -23.33
C TYR A 18 4.96 -3.92 -22.20
N LEU A 19 4.74 -2.62 -22.44
CA LEU A 19 4.41 -1.69 -21.39
C LEU A 19 3.27 -2.39 -20.68
N ALA A 20 3.57 -2.97 -19.51
CA ALA A 20 2.55 -3.39 -18.59
C ALA A 20 1.59 -2.20 -18.50
N LYS A 21 0.32 -2.40 -18.85
CA LYS A 21 -0.65 -1.31 -18.77
C LYS A 21 -0.59 -0.78 -17.35
N SER A 22 -0.15 0.46 -17.20
CA SER A 22 -0.23 1.12 -15.90
C SER A 22 -1.67 1.04 -15.44
N PHE A 23 -1.88 0.71 -14.17
CA PHE A 23 -3.22 0.63 -13.61
C PHE A 23 -3.92 1.98 -13.79
N VAL A 24 -5.09 1.95 -14.45
CA VAL A 24 -5.94 3.13 -14.61
C VAL A 24 -7.17 2.93 -13.73
N PRO A 25 -7.31 3.67 -12.62
CA PRO A 25 -8.45 3.53 -11.73
C PRO A 25 -9.74 4.01 -12.42
N ALA A 26 -10.88 3.41 -12.06
CA ALA A 26 -12.18 3.75 -12.63
C ALA A 26 -12.63 5.18 -12.28
N ASN A 27 -12.33 5.61 -11.05
CA ASN A 27 -12.49 6.96 -10.53
C ASN A 27 -11.12 7.49 -10.11
N SER A 28 -10.83 8.78 -10.37
CA SER A 28 -9.60 9.45 -9.93
C SER A 28 -9.81 10.95 -9.84
N PHE A 29 -9.66 11.50 -8.65
CA PHE A 29 -9.74 12.93 -8.34
C PHE A 29 -8.55 13.30 -7.48
N LEU A 30 -7.72 14.21 -7.98
CA LEU A 30 -6.50 14.67 -7.32
C LEU A 30 -6.59 16.20 -7.17
N LEU A 31 -6.71 16.68 -5.94
CA LEU A 31 -6.96 18.10 -5.64
C LEU A 31 -5.75 18.72 -4.92
N ASN A 32 -5.33 19.90 -5.39
CA ASN A 32 -4.35 20.78 -4.79
C ASN A 32 -5.08 21.93 -4.08
N CYS A 33 -5.46 21.69 -2.83
CA CYS A 33 -6.43 22.52 -2.10
C CYS A 33 -5.85 23.87 -1.67
N GLY A 34 -6.54 24.94 -2.03
CA GLY A 34 -6.12 26.31 -1.70
C GLY A 34 -5.02 26.88 -2.61
N SER A 35 -4.55 26.10 -3.60
CA SER A 35 -3.64 26.60 -4.65
C SER A 35 -4.43 27.31 -5.76
N ASN A 36 -3.80 28.30 -6.41
CA ASN A 36 -4.32 28.93 -7.63
C ASN A 36 -3.80 28.27 -8.92
N ALA A 37 -2.96 27.24 -8.81
CA ALA A 37 -2.34 26.55 -9.94
C ALA A 37 -2.26 25.03 -9.71
N ASN A 38 -2.40 24.27 -10.80
CA ASN A 38 -2.25 22.82 -10.77
C ASN A 38 -0.83 22.43 -10.32
N ALA A 39 -0.71 21.31 -9.62
CA ALA A 39 0.56 20.78 -9.13
C ALA A 39 0.85 19.42 -9.76
N SER A 40 2.03 19.23 -10.33
CA SER A 40 2.53 17.89 -10.67
C SER A 40 3.28 17.30 -9.48
N LEU A 41 2.98 16.06 -9.13
CA LEU A 41 3.71 15.27 -8.14
C LEU A 41 3.98 13.88 -8.73
N TYR A 42 5.23 13.63 -9.12
CA TYR A 42 5.61 12.53 -10.01
C TYR A 42 4.80 12.62 -11.32
N ASP A 43 4.25 11.51 -11.81
CA ASP A 43 3.45 11.45 -13.04
C ASP A 43 1.99 11.93 -12.86
N SER A 44 1.59 12.26 -11.63
CA SER A 44 0.22 12.65 -11.29
C SER A 44 0.04 14.17 -11.28
N VAL A 45 -1.03 14.65 -11.90
CA VAL A 45 -1.41 16.08 -11.94
C VAL A 45 -2.61 16.34 -11.02
N PHE A 46 -2.41 17.21 -10.04
CA PHE A 46 -3.40 17.66 -9.09
C PHE A 46 -4.01 18.97 -9.56
N ILE A 47 -5.34 19.00 -9.62
CA ILE A 47 -6.11 20.15 -10.08
C ILE A 47 -6.23 21.16 -8.94
N ALA A 48 -6.00 22.44 -9.22
CA ALA A 48 -6.21 23.51 -8.26
C ALA A 48 -7.69 23.59 -7.84
N ASP A 49 -7.93 23.68 -6.53
CA ASP A 49 -9.24 24.03 -5.99
C ASP A 49 -9.24 25.49 -5.54
N SER A 50 -10.17 26.27 -6.07
CA SER A 50 -10.35 27.68 -5.72
C SER A 50 -11.08 27.84 -4.39
N ALA A 51 -10.89 28.98 -3.72
CA ALA A 51 -11.56 29.22 -2.44
C ALA A 51 -13.10 29.19 -2.60
N LYS A 52 -13.73 28.24 -1.89
CA LYS A 52 -15.18 28.13 -1.71
C LYS A 52 -15.67 29.20 -0.72
N PRO A 53 -16.99 29.53 -0.68
CA PRO A 53 -17.56 30.33 0.40
C PRO A 53 -17.15 29.79 1.78
N SER A 54 -16.91 30.68 2.76
CA SER A 54 -16.43 30.34 4.11
C SER A 54 -15.09 29.60 4.20
N SER A 55 -14.27 29.66 3.14
CA SER A 55 -12.92 29.11 3.13
C SER A 55 -11.85 30.16 2.78
N VAL A 56 -10.63 29.93 3.25
CA VAL A 56 -9.47 30.82 3.04
C VAL A 56 -8.28 30.01 2.53
N SER A 57 -7.76 30.38 1.36
CA SER A 57 -6.50 29.84 0.84
C SER A 57 -5.30 30.43 1.59
N LEU A 58 -4.45 29.57 2.14
CA LEU A 58 -3.16 29.94 2.72
C LEU A 58 -2.02 29.38 1.88
N THR A 59 -0.89 30.08 1.86
CA THR A 59 0.36 29.65 1.21
C THR A 59 1.52 29.79 2.17
N ASP A 60 2.34 28.75 2.27
CA ASP A 60 3.58 28.75 3.04
C ASP A 60 4.57 29.72 2.39
N LYS A 61 5.00 30.72 3.16
CA LYS A 61 5.95 31.76 2.74
C LYS A 61 7.41 31.34 2.93
N ASN A 62 7.67 30.26 3.67
CA ASN A 62 9.02 29.76 3.92
C ASN A 62 9.06 28.21 3.85
N PRO A 63 8.70 27.62 2.70
CA PRO A 63 8.64 26.19 2.54
C PRO A 63 10.02 25.55 2.68
N TYR A 64 10.10 24.42 3.39
CA TYR A 64 11.31 23.61 3.46
C TYR A 64 11.77 23.24 2.04
N PRO A 65 13.09 23.28 1.70
CA PRO A 65 13.57 23.14 0.32
C PRO A 65 12.99 21.93 -0.43
N ASP A 66 13.00 20.76 0.21
CA ASP A 66 12.53 19.49 -0.35
C ASP A 66 11.01 19.25 -0.19
N SER A 67 10.25 20.24 0.27
CA SER A 67 8.80 20.11 0.42
C SER A 67 8.10 20.02 -0.95
N PRO A 68 7.28 18.98 -1.23
CA PRO A 68 6.55 18.91 -2.48
C PRO A 68 5.54 20.07 -2.60
N ILE A 69 5.39 20.60 -3.82
CA ILE A 69 4.60 21.81 -4.11
C ILE A 69 3.13 21.69 -3.67
N LEU A 70 2.58 20.48 -3.75
CA LEU A 70 1.22 20.08 -3.33
C LEU A 70 0.88 20.42 -1.86
N TYR A 71 1.88 20.72 -1.04
CA TYR A 71 1.72 21.01 0.38
C TYR A 71 2.27 22.37 0.79
N ARG A 72 2.54 23.25 -0.18
CA ARG A 72 2.91 24.65 0.06
C ARG A 72 1.66 25.54 0.12
N ALA A 73 0.48 24.99 -0.12
CA ALA A 73 -0.81 25.63 0.09
C ALA A 73 -1.70 24.77 1.00
N ALA A 74 -2.73 25.39 1.56
CA ALA A 74 -3.85 24.72 2.21
C ALA A 74 -5.12 25.55 2.05
N LEU A 75 -6.26 24.88 1.94
CA LEU A 75 -7.56 25.51 2.12
C LEU A 75 -7.98 25.34 3.58
N VAL A 76 -8.35 26.45 4.23
CA VAL A 76 -8.81 26.50 5.62
C VAL A 76 -10.30 26.77 5.67
N PHE A 77 -11.03 26.03 6.50
CA PHE A 77 -12.47 26.17 6.72
C PHE A 77 -12.74 26.71 8.13
N THR A 78 -13.56 27.76 8.23
CA THR A 78 -14.01 28.35 9.51
C THR A 78 -15.47 28.02 9.84
N SER A 79 -16.18 27.39 8.91
CA SER A 79 -17.46 26.73 9.13
C SER A 79 -17.39 25.31 8.58
N GLU A 80 -18.45 24.52 8.77
CA GLU A 80 -18.61 23.28 8.02
C GLU A 80 -18.51 23.53 6.50
N SER A 81 -17.86 22.62 5.79
CA SER A 81 -17.61 22.68 4.35
C SER A 81 -17.29 21.30 3.81
N SER A 82 -17.68 21.00 2.56
CA SER A 82 -17.50 19.67 2.01
C SER A 82 -16.96 19.61 0.58
N TYR A 83 -16.52 18.42 0.20
CA TYR A 83 -16.21 18.01 -1.17
C TYR A 83 -17.08 16.81 -1.53
N GLU A 84 -17.88 16.94 -2.57
CA GLU A 84 -18.63 15.83 -3.16
C GLU A 84 -17.90 15.30 -4.40
N PHE A 85 -17.80 13.98 -4.52
CA PHE A 85 -17.18 13.27 -5.63
C PHE A 85 -18.21 12.32 -6.26
N SER A 86 -18.56 12.53 -7.53
CA SER A 86 -19.45 11.63 -8.26
C SER A 86 -18.70 10.35 -8.65
N ILE A 87 -19.11 9.21 -8.10
CA ILE A 87 -18.45 7.91 -8.26
C ILE A 87 -19.14 7.09 -9.34
N LYS A 88 -18.38 6.69 -10.37
CA LYS A 88 -18.84 5.69 -11.34
C LYS A 88 -18.83 4.33 -10.68
N GLN A 89 -20.02 3.75 -10.50
CA GLN A 89 -20.14 2.38 -9.97
C GLN A 89 -19.72 1.33 -11.00
N ASN A 90 -19.02 0.31 -10.51
CA ASN A 90 -18.92 -1.00 -11.15
C ASN A 90 -19.70 -2.02 -10.30
N GLU A 91 -20.02 -3.20 -10.84
CA GLU A 91 -20.93 -4.20 -10.23
C GLU A 91 -20.51 -4.82 -8.86
N ARG A 92 -19.48 -4.27 -8.20
CA ARG A 92 -19.19 -4.49 -6.77
C ARG A 92 -18.43 -3.25 -6.26
N GLY A 93 -18.85 -2.71 -5.11
CA GLY A 93 -18.48 -1.36 -4.66
C GLY A 93 -16.99 -1.05 -4.64
N ASP A 94 -16.63 0.14 -5.13
CA ASP A 94 -15.25 0.63 -5.19
C ASP A 94 -14.74 1.09 -3.80
N SER A 95 -13.42 1.23 -3.65
CA SER A 95 -12.79 1.74 -2.43
C SER A 95 -11.73 2.83 -2.67
N LEU A 96 -11.48 3.73 -1.71
CA LEU A 96 -10.68 4.94 -1.96
C LEU A 96 -9.56 5.13 -0.93
N GLY A 97 -8.39 5.67 -1.34
CA GLY A 97 -7.26 6.00 -0.45
C GLY A 97 -6.58 7.35 -0.77
N PHE A 98 -5.89 7.93 0.24
CA PHE A 98 -5.43 9.34 0.29
C PHE A 98 -3.92 9.45 0.67
N ARG A 99 -3.24 10.57 0.37
CA ARG A 99 -1.76 10.77 0.46
C ARG A 99 -1.41 12.26 0.76
N ALA A 100 -0.26 12.71 1.30
CA ALA A 100 0.95 12.07 1.88
C ALA A 100 1.85 13.08 2.67
N HIS A 101 3.01 12.63 3.17
CA HIS A 101 3.96 13.31 4.07
C HIS A 101 4.83 14.44 3.44
N ASN A 102 5.65 15.22 4.17
CA ASN A 102 5.83 15.38 5.63
C ASN A 102 4.86 16.42 6.20
N LYS A 103 3.65 15.93 6.48
CA LYS A 103 2.39 16.49 6.98
C LYS A 103 1.64 15.26 7.51
N VAL A 104 0.55 15.40 8.25
CA VAL A 104 -0.18 14.21 8.72
C VAL A 104 -0.85 13.52 7.52
N LEU A 105 -0.33 12.36 7.13
CA LEU A 105 -0.99 11.45 6.18
C LEU A 105 -2.04 10.63 6.94
N LYS A 106 -3.29 10.71 6.51
CA LYS A 106 -4.33 9.73 6.81
C LYS A 106 -4.75 9.03 5.52
N GLU A 107 -4.51 7.72 5.44
CA GLU A 107 -4.93 6.89 4.32
C GLU A 107 -6.01 5.93 4.80
N PHE A 108 -7.14 5.94 4.11
CA PHE A 108 -8.29 5.09 4.40
C PHE A 108 -8.50 4.07 3.27
N LEU A 109 -9.39 3.13 3.53
CA LEU A 109 -10.04 2.31 2.54
C LEU A 109 -11.49 2.10 3.00
N LEU A 110 -12.44 2.52 2.18
CA LEU A 110 -13.87 2.52 2.49
C LEU A 110 -14.66 2.03 1.29
N ARG A 111 -15.68 1.19 1.50
CA ARG A 111 -16.61 0.80 0.44
C ARG A 111 -17.65 1.90 0.20
N ILE A 112 -17.95 2.19 -1.06
CA ILE A 112 -19.04 3.09 -1.45
C ILE A 112 -20.10 2.32 -2.24
N ASP A 113 -21.33 2.33 -1.73
CA ASP A 113 -22.51 1.75 -2.37
C ASP A 113 -23.40 2.81 -3.08
N GLY A 114 -23.05 4.11 -2.98
CA GLY A 114 -23.76 5.23 -3.59
C GLY A 114 -23.12 5.77 -4.87
N GLU A 115 -23.80 6.71 -5.55
CA GLU A 115 -23.28 7.41 -6.74
C GLU A 115 -22.42 8.64 -6.40
N ALA A 116 -22.41 9.06 -5.13
CA ALA A 116 -21.64 10.17 -4.61
C ALA A 116 -20.94 9.80 -3.31
N PHE A 117 -19.77 10.40 -3.08
CA PHE A 117 -19.02 10.32 -1.85
C PHE A 117 -18.68 11.73 -1.36
N GLU A 118 -18.93 12.02 -0.09
CA GLU A 118 -18.72 13.34 0.49
C GLU A 118 -17.65 13.30 1.60
N ILE A 119 -16.72 14.25 1.56
CA ILE A 119 -15.77 14.53 2.64
C ILE A 119 -16.18 15.84 3.29
N ILE A 120 -16.61 15.80 4.55
CA ILE A 120 -17.03 16.96 5.34
C ILE A 120 -15.92 17.35 6.31
N PHE A 121 -15.56 18.64 6.31
CA PHE A 121 -14.65 19.26 7.25
C PHE A 121 -15.45 20.14 8.21
N SER A 122 -15.62 19.68 9.45
CA SER A 122 -16.38 20.41 10.50
C SER A 122 -15.41 20.93 11.58
N PRO A 123 -15.14 22.25 11.63
CA PRO A 123 -14.32 22.86 12.67
C PRO A 123 -14.90 22.65 14.07
N LEU A 124 -14.03 22.47 15.08
CA LEU A 124 -14.45 22.16 16.45
C LEU A 124 -14.61 23.41 17.31
N GLY A 125 -15.87 23.80 17.57
CA GLY A 125 -16.24 24.97 18.38
C GLY A 125 -16.07 26.31 17.67
N ASP A 126 -16.53 27.39 18.31
CA ASP A 126 -16.69 28.73 17.70
C ASP A 126 -15.39 29.40 17.20
N PHE A 127 -14.24 28.90 17.63
CA PHE A 127 -12.90 29.38 17.24
C PHE A 127 -12.04 28.30 16.58
N GLY A 128 -12.63 27.14 16.29
CA GLY A 128 -11.94 26.07 15.59
C GLY A 128 -11.72 26.39 14.11
N PHE A 129 -10.77 25.69 13.49
CA PHE A 129 -10.64 25.64 12.04
C PHE A 129 -10.29 24.21 11.61
N ALA A 130 -10.70 23.85 10.41
CA ALA A 130 -10.22 22.66 9.71
C ALA A 130 -9.35 23.10 8.52
N PHE A 131 -8.44 22.25 8.05
CA PHE A 131 -7.65 22.57 6.86
C PHE A 131 -7.26 21.32 6.08
N VAL A 132 -7.02 21.50 4.78
CA VAL A 132 -6.55 20.45 3.88
C VAL A 132 -5.63 21.03 2.82
N SER A 133 -4.48 20.38 2.59
CA SER A 133 -3.55 20.74 1.50
C SER A 133 -3.82 19.98 0.21
N ALA A 134 -4.20 18.70 0.32
CA ALA A 134 -4.43 17.84 -0.82
C ALA A 134 -5.48 16.79 -0.49
N ILE A 135 -6.22 16.38 -1.52
CA ILE A 135 -7.18 15.28 -1.46
C ILE A 135 -6.91 14.39 -2.66
N GLU A 136 -6.87 13.08 -2.42
CA GLU A 136 -6.68 12.06 -3.45
C GLU A 136 -7.77 11.02 -3.29
N VAL A 137 -8.56 10.78 -4.34
CA VAL A 137 -9.70 9.87 -4.33
C VAL A 137 -9.60 9.02 -5.58
N PHE A 138 -9.26 7.74 -5.45
CA PHE A 138 -9.17 6.83 -6.59
C PHE A 138 -9.64 5.41 -6.27
N SER A 139 -10.30 4.75 -7.23
CA SER A 139 -10.69 3.33 -7.10
C SER A 139 -9.48 2.40 -7.15
N PRO A 140 -9.47 1.25 -6.47
CA PRO A 140 -8.37 0.30 -6.50
C PRO A 140 -8.69 -0.79 -7.55
N PRO A 141 -7.84 -1.82 -7.71
CA PRO A 141 -8.26 -3.09 -8.29
C PRO A 141 -9.48 -3.68 -7.54
N LYS A 142 -10.35 -4.41 -8.25
CA LYS A 142 -11.56 -5.04 -7.68
C LYS A 142 -11.26 -6.12 -6.64
N ASP A 143 -10.05 -6.67 -6.67
CA ASP A 143 -9.51 -7.72 -5.81
C ASP A 143 -8.56 -7.17 -4.72
N PHE A 144 -8.47 -5.84 -4.58
CA PHE A 144 -7.55 -5.21 -3.63
C PHE A 144 -7.84 -5.57 -2.16
N ILE A 145 -9.11 -5.73 -1.79
CA ILE A 145 -9.57 -6.45 -0.59
C ILE A 145 -10.60 -7.47 -1.05
N ILE A 146 -10.53 -8.69 -0.49
CA ILE A 146 -11.52 -9.74 -0.70
C ILE A 146 -12.31 -9.88 0.60
N ASP A 147 -13.64 -9.93 0.52
CA ASP A 147 -14.52 -9.98 1.70
C ASP A 147 -14.36 -11.25 2.54
N ASP A 148 -13.96 -12.36 1.92
CA ASP A 148 -13.76 -13.68 2.52
C ASP A 148 -12.27 -14.02 2.62
N GLY A 149 -11.92 -14.93 3.53
CA GLY A 149 -10.56 -15.48 3.69
C GLY A 149 -9.77 -14.94 4.87
N ALA A 150 -10.21 -13.84 5.49
CA ALA A 150 -9.66 -13.38 6.76
C ALA A 150 -10.06 -14.26 7.94
N ARG A 151 -9.25 -14.19 8.99
CA ARG A 151 -9.48 -14.86 10.27
C ARG A 151 -9.52 -13.81 11.37
N LEU A 152 -10.55 -13.85 12.20
CA LEU A 152 -10.56 -13.15 13.47
C LEU A 152 -9.82 -14.02 14.49
N ILE A 153 -8.85 -13.42 15.17
CA ILE A 153 -7.97 -14.06 16.15
C ILE A 153 -8.21 -13.36 17.47
N ASN A 154 -8.65 -14.10 18.49
CA ASN A 154 -8.93 -13.57 19.81
C ASN A 154 -8.64 -14.62 20.90
N GLY A 155 -8.77 -14.22 22.17
CA GLY A 155 -8.53 -15.12 23.30
C GLY A 155 -9.48 -16.32 23.42
N ASN A 156 -10.56 -16.35 22.63
CA ASN A 156 -11.55 -17.43 22.61
C ASN A 156 -11.33 -18.41 21.44
N GLY A 157 -10.48 -18.07 20.46
CA GLY A 157 -10.14 -18.94 19.34
C GLY A 157 -9.85 -18.22 18.02
N ILE A 158 -9.96 -19.00 16.93
CA ILE A 158 -9.82 -18.54 15.54
C ILE A 158 -11.14 -18.80 14.83
N GLU A 159 -11.69 -17.78 14.19
CA GLU A 159 -12.96 -17.85 13.46
C GLU A 159 -12.85 -17.15 12.10
N SER A 160 -13.62 -17.58 11.10
CA SER A 160 -13.60 -16.96 9.78
C SER A 160 -14.28 -15.60 9.82
N TYR A 161 -13.56 -14.55 9.44
CA TYR A 161 -14.11 -13.21 9.31
C TYR A 161 -14.60 -12.99 7.86
N LYS A 162 -15.74 -12.31 7.73
CA LYS A 162 -16.39 -12.00 6.44
C LYS A 162 -16.73 -10.54 6.34
N ASN A 163 -16.99 -10.07 5.12
CA ASN A 163 -17.33 -8.69 4.81
C ASN A 163 -16.23 -7.69 5.24
N LEU A 164 -14.97 -8.02 4.95
CA LEU A 164 -13.82 -7.13 5.21
C LEU A 164 -13.96 -5.73 4.59
N THR A 165 -14.77 -5.55 3.54
CA THR A 165 -15.03 -4.24 2.93
C THR A 165 -16.12 -3.43 3.63
N SER A 166 -16.84 -4.02 4.60
CA SER A 166 -17.91 -3.33 5.33
C SER A 166 -17.42 -2.27 6.34
N PRO A 167 -16.35 -2.48 7.14
CA PRO A 167 -15.77 -1.41 7.93
C PRO A 167 -14.89 -0.49 7.09
N VAL A 168 -14.74 0.77 7.52
CA VAL A 168 -13.66 1.65 7.04
C VAL A 168 -12.35 1.18 7.68
N LEU A 169 -11.33 0.96 6.85
CA LEU A 169 -9.99 0.60 7.28
C LEU A 169 -9.09 1.84 7.23
N GLU A 170 -8.30 2.09 8.26
CA GLU A 170 -7.21 3.08 8.23
C GLU A 170 -5.86 2.36 8.14
N THR A 171 -5.01 2.75 7.18
CA THR A 171 -3.65 2.19 7.09
C THR A 171 -2.77 2.80 8.17
N VAL A 172 -2.54 2.03 9.25
CA VAL A 172 -1.63 2.44 10.34
C VAL A 172 -0.16 2.16 10.00
N HIS A 173 0.13 0.99 9.41
CA HIS A 173 1.48 0.55 9.02
C HIS A 173 1.48 -0.08 7.62
N ARG A 174 2.57 0.13 6.86
CA ARG A 174 2.81 -0.52 5.57
C ARG A 174 4.31 -0.74 5.38
N VAL A 175 4.73 -2.00 5.39
CA VAL A 175 6.13 -2.36 5.66
C VAL A 175 6.69 -3.25 4.56
N ASN A 176 7.87 -2.92 4.05
CA ASN A 176 8.63 -3.76 3.13
C ASN A 176 9.61 -4.64 3.92
N VAL A 177 9.28 -5.91 4.08
CA VAL A 177 10.01 -6.84 4.96
C VAL A 177 11.33 -7.27 4.32
N GLY A 178 12.45 -6.96 5.00
CA GLY A 178 13.80 -7.23 4.50
C GLY A 178 14.26 -6.30 3.37
N GLY A 179 13.35 -5.50 2.80
CA GLY A 179 13.63 -4.60 1.67
C GLY A 179 14.02 -3.17 2.07
N LEU A 180 14.16 -2.32 1.06
CA LEU A 180 14.40 -0.89 1.21
C LEU A 180 13.08 -0.10 1.26
N LYS A 181 13.15 1.16 1.70
CA LYS A 181 12.02 2.08 1.67
C LYS A 181 11.54 2.27 0.23
N LEU A 182 10.28 1.93 -0.03
CA LEU A 182 9.65 2.19 -1.32
C LEU A 182 8.90 3.52 -1.25
N THR A 183 9.10 4.34 -2.27
CA THR A 183 8.37 5.60 -2.45
C THR A 183 7.31 5.43 -3.54
N PRO A 184 6.38 6.40 -3.70
CA PRO A 184 5.36 6.35 -4.75
C PRO A 184 5.89 6.22 -6.18
N PHE A 185 7.16 6.56 -6.43
CA PHE A 185 7.85 6.32 -7.70
C PHE A 185 8.09 4.82 -8.00
N ASN A 186 7.99 3.97 -6.97
CA ASN A 186 8.23 2.53 -7.04
C ASN A 186 6.97 1.71 -6.65
N ASP A 187 5.81 2.36 -6.52
CA ASP A 187 4.54 1.72 -6.15
C ASP A 187 3.43 2.07 -7.14
N SER A 188 2.72 1.04 -7.58
CA SER A 188 1.63 1.05 -8.57
C SER A 188 0.40 1.88 -8.15
N LEU A 189 0.19 2.10 -6.85
CA LEU A 189 -0.90 2.91 -6.29
C LEU A 189 -0.34 4.07 -5.46
N TRP A 190 0.88 4.51 -5.77
CA TRP A 190 1.58 5.62 -5.14
C TRP A 190 1.75 5.52 -3.61
N ARG A 191 1.77 4.32 -3.05
CA ARG A 191 1.96 4.09 -1.61
C ARG A 191 3.43 4.24 -1.21
N THR A 192 3.65 4.44 0.09
CA THR A 192 4.98 4.36 0.71
C THR A 192 5.07 3.09 1.54
N TRP A 193 6.15 2.31 1.37
CA TRP A 193 6.45 1.15 2.20
C TRP A 193 7.72 1.45 2.99
N ILE A 194 7.66 1.39 4.32
CA ILE A 194 8.82 1.63 5.19
C ILE A 194 9.60 0.33 5.44
N PRO A 195 10.93 0.36 5.66
CA PRO A 195 11.69 -0.84 6.03
C PRO A 195 11.20 -1.43 7.35
N ASP A 196 11.37 -2.74 7.52
CA ASP A 196 10.93 -3.45 8.73
C ASP A 196 11.93 -3.41 9.89
N ASP A 197 13.17 -2.93 9.65
CA ASP A 197 14.27 -2.95 10.61
C ASP A 197 13.88 -2.38 12.00
N GLY A 198 13.21 -1.23 12.03
CA GLY A 198 12.81 -0.55 13.28
C GLY A 198 11.65 -1.19 14.05
N PHE A 199 11.08 -2.30 13.55
CA PHE A 199 10.00 -3.04 14.21
C PHE A 199 10.46 -4.41 14.74
N LEU A 200 11.68 -4.87 14.43
CA LEU A 200 12.16 -6.16 14.92
C LEU A 200 12.50 -6.10 16.41
N VAL A 201 11.90 -6.99 17.20
CA VAL A 201 12.19 -7.13 18.64
C VAL A 201 13.61 -7.63 18.88
N LEU A 202 14.11 -8.50 17.98
CA LEU A 202 15.47 -9.02 18.01
C LEU A 202 16.03 -9.12 16.59
N GLU A 203 16.77 -8.10 16.16
CA GLU A 203 17.37 -8.05 14.81
C GLU A 203 18.18 -9.30 14.46
N SER A 204 18.95 -9.83 15.43
CA SER A 204 19.83 -10.98 15.23
C SER A 204 19.11 -12.31 14.96
N ALA A 205 17.81 -12.38 15.24
CA ALA A 205 16.95 -13.52 14.95
C ALA A 205 16.58 -13.66 13.46
N ALA A 206 16.72 -12.59 12.67
CA ALA A 206 16.33 -12.57 11.27
C ALA A 206 17.49 -12.18 10.35
N LYS A 207 17.62 -12.84 9.20
CA LYS A 207 18.50 -12.42 8.11
C LYS A 207 17.67 -11.99 6.90
N LYS A 208 18.18 -11.03 6.13
CA LYS A 208 17.53 -10.53 4.91
C LYS A 208 17.79 -11.50 3.77
N ALA A 209 16.74 -11.86 3.04
CA ALA A 209 16.81 -12.62 1.80
C ALA A 209 16.29 -11.76 0.64
N SER A 210 16.84 -11.97 -0.55
CA SER A 210 16.46 -11.21 -1.75
C SER A 210 16.71 -12.00 -3.03
N THR A 211 15.88 -11.78 -4.04
CA THR A 211 16.02 -12.39 -5.37
C THR A 211 15.98 -11.33 -6.47
N SER A 212 16.49 -11.64 -7.65
CA SER A 212 16.36 -10.82 -8.86
C SER A 212 15.28 -11.34 -9.83
N HIS A 213 14.60 -12.44 -9.48
CA HIS A 213 13.53 -13.02 -10.28
C HIS A 213 12.27 -12.16 -10.18
N VAL A 214 11.57 -11.95 -11.30
CA VAL A 214 10.30 -11.23 -11.34
C VAL A 214 9.21 -12.11 -10.69
N PRO A 215 8.37 -11.59 -9.77
CA PRO A 215 7.29 -12.37 -9.16
C PRO A 215 6.31 -12.91 -10.20
N ASN A 216 6.01 -14.21 -10.10
CA ASN A 216 5.09 -14.92 -11.01
C ASN A 216 3.64 -14.80 -10.51
N TYR A 217 3.01 -13.64 -10.73
CA TYR A 217 1.64 -13.35 -10.29
C TYR A 217 0.62 -14.32 -10.91
N GLN A 218 -0.15 -15.03 -10.06
CA GLN A 218 -1.18 -15.97 -10.47
C GLN A 218 -2.58 -15.34 -10.39
N ASN A 219 -3.50 -15.75 -11.26
CA ASN A 219 -4.91 -15.35 -11.20
C ASN A 219 -5.53 -15.79 -9.85
N GLY A 220 -6.15 -14.84 -9.13
CA GLY A 220 -6.68 -15.07 -7.79
C GLY A 220 -5.65 -15.05 -6.66
N GLY A 221 -4.37 -14.84 -6.98
CA GLY A 221 -3.30 -14.56 -6.03
C GLY A 221 -3.03 -13.06 -5.88
N ALA A 222 -1.78 -12.71 -5.55
CA ALA A 222 -1.33 -11.33 -5.55
C ALA A 222 -1.23 -10.73 -6.97
N ALA A 223 -1.28 -9.41 -7.04
CA ALA A 223 -1.03 -8.60 -8.23
C ALA A 223 -0.06 -7.44 -7.91
N ARG A 224 0.52 -6.83 -8.95
CA ARG A 224 1.46 -5.69 -8.84
C ARG A 224 0.83 -4.47 -8.18
N GLU A 225 -0.48 -4.34 -8.26
CA GLU A 225 -1.30 -3.30 -7.65
C GLU A 225 -1.55 -3.60 -6.16
N ILE A 226 -1.67 -4.88 -5.78
CA ILE A 226 -1.78 -5.30 -4.37
C ILE A 226 -0.49 -4.97 -3.60
N ALA A 227 0.68 -5.28 -4.17
CA ALA A 227 1.97 -4.73 -3.74
C ALA A 227 2.98 -4.77 -4.90
N PRO A 228 3.97 -3.85 -4.96
CA PRO A 228 4.95 -3.82 -6.05
C PRO A 228 5.96 -4.97 -5.92
N ASP A 229 6.61 -5.35 -7.02
CA ASP A 229 7.57 -6.47 -7.06
C ASP A 229 8.62 -6.38 -5.95
N ASN A 230 9.08 -5.17 -5.62
CA ASN A 230 10.05 -4.87 -4.56
C ASN A 230 9.62 -5.29 -3.14
N VAL A 231 8.36 -5.69 -2.93
CA VAL A 231 7.84 -6.29 -1.67
C VAL A 231 7.91 -7.81 -1.71
N TYR A 232 7.82 -8.43 -2.89
CA TYR A 232 7.84 -9.88 -3.05
C TYR A 232 9.23 -10.45 -3.37
N ILE A 233 10.16 -9.62 -3.88
CA ILE A 233 11.55 -10.04 -4.14
C ILE A 233 12.49 -9.86 -2.94
N THR A 234 11.99 -9.37 -1.81
CA THR A 234 12.74 -9.28 -0.54
C THR A 234 11.93 -9.90 0.59
N ALA A 235 12.62 -10.54 1.53
CA ALA A 235 12.00 -11.17 2.68
C ALA A 235 12.95 -11.14 3.89
N ARG A 236 12.44 -11.58 5.04
CA ARG A 236 13.27 -12.04 6.16
C ARG A 236 13.01 -13.49 6.46
N GLU A 237 14.08 -14.21 6.74
CA GLU A 237 14.05 -15.61 7.17
C GLU A 237 14.72 -15.76 8.55
N MET A 238 14.43 -16.88 9.23
CA MET A 238 15.05 -17.20 10.52
C MET A 238 16.57 -17.34 10.37
N ASN A 239 17.33 -16.62 11.20
CA ASN A 239 18.79 -16.67 11.21
C ASN A 239 19.30 -17.90 12.00
N ARG A 240 19.01 -19.11 11.50
CA ARG A 240 19.36 -20.39 12.16
C ARG A 240 20.86 -20.66 12.21
N ASP A 241 21.66 -19.96 11.41
CA ASP A 241 23.12 -20.06 11.39
C ASP A 241 23.78 -19.30 12.55
N ASN A 242 23.03 -18.46 13.27
CA ASN A 242 23.52 -17.67 14.39
C ASN A 242 23.64 -18.52 15.66
N SER A 243 24.85 -19.01 15.94
CA SER A 243 25.18 -19.86 17.09
C SER A 243 24.94 -19.23 18.47
N MET A 244 24.68 -17.91 18.54
CA MET A 244 24.30 -17.23 19.79
C MET A 244 22.82 -17.41 20.13
N LEU A 245 22.01 -17.91 19.20
CA LEU A 245 20.60 -18.24 19.42
C LEU A 245 20.47 -19.74 19.70
N ASN A 246 19.64 -20.10 20.70
CA ASN A 246 19.16 -21.47 20.83
C ASN A 246 18.39 -21.84 19.55
N GLY A 247 18.46 -23.09 19.07
CA GLY A 247 17.80 -23.52 17.83
C GLY A 247 16.26 -23.45 17.80
N ILE A 248 15.63 -22.89 18.83
CA ILE A 248 14.19 -22.66 18.97
C ILE A 248 14.00 -21.18 19.37
N PHE A 249 13.52 -20.37 18.43
CA PHE A 249 13.18 -18.97 18.62
C PHE A 249 12.12 -18.52 17.60
N ASN A 250 11.47 -17.39 17.88
CA ASN A 250 10.58 -16.71 16.93
C ASN A 250 11.30 -15.51 16.31
N VAL A 251 10.97 -15.17 15.07
CA VAL A 251 11.21 -13.82 14.55
C VAL A 251 9.96 -13.01 14.87
N THR A 252 10.12 -11.94 15.65
CA THR A 252 9.02 -11.13 16.15
C THR A 252 9.19 -9.69 15.70
N TRP A 253 8.13 -9.14 15.10
CA TRP A 253 7.97 -7.71 14.85
C TRP A 253 6.96 -7.16 15.86
N ASP A 254 7.28 -6.02 16.47
CA ASP A 254 6.38 -5.25 17.33
C ASP A 254 5.93 -3.99 16.57
N PHE A 255 4.62 -3.86 16.36
CA PHE A 255 4.02 -2.75 15.61
C PHE A 255 3.21 -1.88 16.58
N PRO A 256 3.68 -0.67 16.93
CA PRO A 256 2.95 0.20 17.86
C PRO A 256 1.64 0.66 17.23
N VAL A 257 0.52 0.31 17.87
CA VAL A 257 -0.85 0.68 17.45
C VAL A 257 -1.55 1.50 18.53
N GLY A 258 -2.63 2.19 18.15
CA GLY A 258 -3.38 3.06 19.07
C GLY A 258 -4.08 2.30 20.20
N SER A 259 -4.17 2.93 21.37
CA SER A 259 -4.73 2.31 22.60
C SER A 259 -6.26 2.20 22.66
N LEU A 260 -6.96 2.38 21.53
CA LEU A 260 -8.43 2.55 21.49
C LEU A 260 -9.23 1.23 21.39
N GLY A 261 -8.58 0.06 21.46
CA GLY A 261 -9.26 -1.23 21.46
C GLY A 261 -9.99 -1.58 20.15
N ALA A 262 -9.65 -0.90 19.04
CA ALA A 262 -10.18 -1.20 17.72
C ALA A 262 -9.63 -2.54 17.19
N PRO A 263 -10.40 -3.28 16.37
CA PRO A 263 -9.87 -4.45 15.65
C PRO A 263 -8.88 -4.02 14.57
N TYR A 264 -7.82 -4.81 14.38
CA TYR A 264 -6.78 -4.56 13.37
C TYR A 264 -6.80 -5.64 12.29
N LEU A 265 -6.75 -5.23 11.02
CA LEU A 265 -6.50 -6.12 9.89
C LEU A 265 -5.00 -6.25 9.66
N VAL A 266 -4.46 -7.45 9.87
CA VAL A 266 -3.07 -7.78 9.49
C VAL A 266 -3.08 -8.51 8.15
N ARG A 267 -2.46 -7.91 7.12
CA ARG A 267 -2.23 -8.53 5.82
C ARG A 267 -0.77 -8.91 5.67
N LEU A 268 -0.50 -10.21 5.58
CA LEU A 268 0.84 -10.73 5.28
C LEU A 268 1.01 -10.86 3.76
N HIS A 269 2.11 -10.31 3.25
CA HIS A 269 2.54 -10.49 1.87
C HIS A 269 3.64 -11.56 1.87
N LEU A 270 3.43 -12.66 1.16
CA LEU A 270 4.29 -13.83 1.19
C LEU A 270 4.65 -14.25 -0.25
N CYS A 271 5.93 -14.44 -0.50
CA CYS A 271 6.47 -15.00 -1.73
C CYS A 271 7.66 -15.87 -1.33
N ASP A 272 7.71 -17.12 -1.80
CA ASP A 272 8.82 -18.00 -1.47
C ASP A 272 10.01 -17.71 -2.38
N ILE A 273 11.05 -17.12 -1.79
CA ILE A 273 12.31 -16.78 -2.44
C ILE A 273 13.52 -17.45 -1.77
N VAL A 274 13.29 -18.37 -0.83
CA VAL A 274 14.33 -18.98 0.02
C VAL A 274 14.32 -20.51 -0.02
N SER A 275 13.18 -21.15 -0.29
CA SER A 275 13.11 -22.61 -0.38
C SER A 275 13.87 -23.14 -1.60
N PRO A 276 14.75 -24.14 -1.44
CA PRO A 276 15.39 -24.80 -2.57
C PRO A 276 14.50 -25.85 -3.25
N ALA A 277 13.38 -26.26 -2.62
CA ALA A 277 12.36 -27.14 -3.19
C ALA A 277 11.00 -27.02 -2.47
N LEU A 278 9.94 -27.55 -3.09
CA LEU A 278 8.58 -27.59 -2.53
C LEU A 278 8.50 -28.40 -1.21
N ASN A 279 7.56 -28.04 -0.35
CA ASN A 279 7.32 -28.64 0.98
C ASN A 279 8.53 -28.59 1.95
N GLN A 280 9.50 -27.68 1.75
CA GLN A 280 10.67 -27.53 2.65
C GLN A 280 10.58 -26.34 3.60
N LEU A 281 9.68 -25.39 3.34
CA LEU A 281 9.42 -24.24 4.21
C LEU A 281 7.97 -24.28 4.71
N TYR A 282 7.81 -24.65 5.97
CA TYR A 282 6.59 -24.50 6.73
C TYR A 282 6.90 -23.83 8.06
N PHE A 283 5.99 -22.96 8.53
CA PHE A 283 6.19 -22.20 9.76
C PHE A 283 4.86 -21.89 10.44
N ASN A 284 4.91 -21.62 11.74
CA ASN A 284 3.75 -21.16 12.50
C ASN A 284 3.71 -19.62 12.46
N VAL A 285 2.51 -19.06 12.32
CA VAL A 285 2.26 -17.62 12.38
C VAL A 285 1.49 -17.33 13.66
N TYR A 286 1.98 -16.37 14.45
CA TYR A 286 1.34 -15.91 15.67
C TYR A 286 1.02 -14.41 15.56
N ILE A 287 -0.12 -13.99 16.10
CA ILE A 287 -0.54 -12.58 16.19
C ILE A 287 -0.95 -12.34 17.65
N ASN A 288 -0.28 -11.42 18.35
CA ASN A 288 -0.44 -11.19 19.79
C ASN A 288 -0.43 -12.49 20.61
N ASP A 289 0.61 -13.31 20.41
CA ASP A 289 0.82 -14.64 20.99
C ASP A 289 -0.23 -15.73 20.66
N PHE A 290 -1.33 -15.39 19.98
CA PHE A 290 -2.31 -16.37 19.50
C PHE A 290 -1.87 -16.97 18.16
N SER A 291 -1.94 -18.29 18.04
CA SER A 291 -1.67 -19.01 16.79
C SER A 291 -2.69 -18.62 15.72
N ALA A 292 -2.25 -18.04 14.61
CA ALA A 292 -3.07 -17.66 13.46
C ALA A 292 -3.11 -18.76 12.39
N TYR A 293 -1.94 -19.36 12.15
CA TYR A 293 -1.72 -20.49 11.24
C TYR A 293 -0.69 -21.44 11.84
N THR A 294 -1.00 -22.73 11.82
CA THR A 294 -0.07 -23.82 12.15
C THR A 294 0.41 -24.46 10.86
N ASP A 295 1.69 -24.81 10.79
CA ASP A 295 2.31 -25.53 9.66
C ASP A 295 2.00 -24.89 8.30
N LEU A 296 2.13 -23.55 8.22
CA LEU A 296 1.84 -22.78 7.01
C LEU A 296 2.88 -23.09 5.92
N ASP A 297 2.49 -23.92 4.95
CA ASP A 297 3.26 -24.22 3.75
C ASP A 297 2.77 -23.38 2.57
N LEU A 298 3.62 -22.48 2.07
CA LEU A 298 3.29 -21.62 0.93
C LEU A 298 3.08 -22.42 -0.36
N SER A 299 3.77 -23.55 -0.52
CA SER A 299 3.67 -24.42 -1.69
C SER A 299 2.35 -25.18 -1.78
N LEU A 300 1.56 -25.26 -0.69
CA LEU A 300 0.19 -25.77 -0.74
C LEU A 300 -0.86 -24.68 -1.07
N LEU A 301 -0.46 -23.40 -1.04
CA LEU A 301 -1.36 -22.26 -1.26
C LEU A 301 -1.19 -21.62 -2.66
N THR A 302 -0.06 -21.84 -3.33
CA THR A 302 0.22 -21.31 -4.67
C THR A 302 -0.07 -22.34 -5.76
N VAL A 303 -0.68 -21.91 -6.87
CA VAL A 303 -0.77 -22.72 -8.09
C VAL A 303 0.62 -22.78 -8.75
N HIS A 304 1.23 -23.96 -8.77
CA HIS A 304 2.52 -24.18 -9.44
C HIS A 304 2.34 -24.26 -10.95
N VAL A 305 2.85 -23.27 -11.66
CA VAL A 305 3.10 -23.34 -13.10
C VAL A 305 4.62 -23.40 -13.28
N LEU A 306 5.09 -24.57 -13.74
CA LEU A 306 6.49 -24.85 -14.10
C LEU A 306 6.90 -24.14 -15.40
#